data_AF-A0A1N6Y1S1-F1
#
_entry.id   AF-A0A1N6Y1S1-F1
#
_cell.length_a   1.000
_cell.length_b   1.000
_cell.length_c   1.000
_cell.angle_alpha   90.00
_cell.angle_beta   90.00
_cell.angle_gamma   90.00
#
_symmetry.space_group_name_H-M   'P 1'
#
loop_
_entity.id
_entity.type
_entity.pdbx_description
1 polymer ?
#
loop_
_entity_poly.entity_id
_entity_poly.type
_entity_poly.pdbx_seq_one_letter_code
_entity_poly.pdbx_strand_id
1 'polypeptide(L)'
;MVDADEVETATYSIEGPDGDSDELELPPGLIDLLREEDESRETVVGDMALVSFVQQAHAAVHHTQGEPDEEVVAIEEKARDLFEERLGITFEQATGHSH
;
A
#
# COMPACT_ATOMS: atom_id res chain seq x y z
N MET A 1 -3.21 -25.46 -17.24
CA MET A 1 -2.70 -24.51 -16.22
C MET A 1 -1.86 -23.54 -16.98
N VAL A 2 -1.99 -22.24 -16.73
CA VAL A 2 -1.09 -21.24 -17.32
C VAL A 2 0.21 -21.29 -16.52
N ASP A 3 1.36 -21.38 -17.18
CA ASP A 3 2.64 -21.35 -16.49
C ASP A 3 2.94 -19.92 -16.02
N ALA A 4 3.54 -19.76 -14.84
CA ALA A 4 3.80 -18.43 -14.27
C ALA A 4 4.73 -17.59 -15.16
N ASP A 5 5.66 -18.24 -15.87
CA ASP A 5 6.57 -17.63 -16.83
C ASP A 5 5.87 -17.09 -18.11
N GLU A 6 4.62 -17.47 -18.35
CA GLU A 6 3.81 -16.97 -19.47
C GLU A 6 3.04 -15.68 -19.12
N VAL A 7 3.08 -15.23 -17.86
CA VAL A 7 2.40 -14.00 -17.42
C VAL A 7 3.27 -12.78 -17.74
N GLU A 8 2.75 -11.88 -18.57
CA GLU A 8 3.43 -10.64 -18.93
C GLU A 8 3.59 -9.70 -17.73
N THR A 9 4.73 -9.00 -17.67
CA THR A 9 5.03 -7.95 -16.68
C THR A 9 5.09 -6.57 -17.35
N ALA A 10 4.84 -5.54 -16.56
CA ALA A 10 5.10 -4.15 -16.92
C ALA A 10 5.95 -3.48 -15.84
N THR A 11 6.87 -2.62 -16.26
CA THR A 11 7.75 -1.84 -15.38
C THR A 11 7.09 -0.52 -15.02
N TYR A 12 7.09 -0.21 -13.72
CA TYR A 12 6.68 1.06 -13.13
C TYR A 12 7.92 1.74 -12.55
N SER A 13 8.01 3.07 -12.69
CA SER A 13 9.09 3.87 -12.09
C SER A 13 8.56 4.64 -10.88
N ILE A 14 9.35 4.67 -9.81
CA ILE A 14 9.10 5.43 -8.58
C ILE A 14 10.22 6.46 -8.46
N GLU A 15 9.87 7.75 -8.54
CA GLU A 15 10.81 8.85 -8.35
C GLU A 15 10.73 9.37 -6.91
N GLY A 16 11.87 9.34 -6.22
CA GLY A 16 12.05 9.87 -4.88
C GLY A 16 12.21 11.39 -4.87
N PRO A 17 11.98 12.03 -3.71
CA PRO A 17 12.01 13.49 -3.57
C PRO A 17 13.39 14.10 -3.81
N ASP A 18 14.46 13.33 -3.61
CA ASP A 18 15.85 13.75 -3.80
C ASP A 18 16.39 13.46 -5.22
N GLY A 19 15.52 12.96 -6.12
CA GLY A 19 15.85 12.67 -7.51
C GLY A 19 16.40 11.26 -7.77
N ASP A 20 16.52 10.42 -6.74
CA ASP A 20 16.75 8.99 -6.91
C ASP A 20 15.49 8.30 -7.46
N SER A 21 15.66 7.23 -8.23
CA SER A 21 14.55 6.47 -8.81
C SER A 21 14.73 4.97 -8.61
N ASP A 22 13.61 4.26 -8.46
CA ASP A 22 13.56 2.80 -8.42
C ASP A 22 12.56 2.26 -9.44
N GLU A 23 12.74 1.02 -9.87
CA GLU A 23 11.86 0.35 -10.83
C GLU A 23 11.20 -0.89 -10.20
N LEU A 24 9.91 -1.07 -10.48
CA LEU A 24 9.11 -2.19 -9.99
C LEU A 24 8.43 -2.88 -11.16
N GLU A 25 8.60 -4.20 -11.28
CA GLU A 25 7.88 -5.02 -12.24
C GLU A 25 6.63 -5.64 -11.62
N LEU A 26 5.48 -5.46 -12.27
CA LEU A 26 4.20 -6.03 -11.85
C LEU A 26 3.45 -6.64 -13.04
N PRO A 27 2.74 -7.77 -12.84
CA PRO A 27 1.78 -8.26 -13.82
C PRO A 27 0.63 -7.27 -13.98
N PRO A 28 0.35 -6.73 -15.18
CA PRO A 28 -0.77 -5.80 -15.37
C PRO A 28 -2.12 -6.40 -14.98
N GLY A 29 -2.27 -7.71 -15.16
CA GLY A 29 -3.48 -8.44 -14.77
C GLY A 29 -3.72 -8.46 -13.25
N LEU A 30 -2.66 -8.40 -12.42
CA LEU A 30 -2.82 -8.25 -10.97
C LEU A 30 -3.43 -6.88 -10.62
N ILE A 31 -2.95 -5.83 -11.27
CA ILE A 31 -3.42 -4.47 -11.04
C ILE A 31 -4.87 -4.32 -11.52
N ASP A 32 -5.19 -4.88 -12.67
CA ASP A 32 -6.55 -4.86 -13.22
C ASP A 32 -7.56 -5.64 -12.35
N LEU A 33 -7.11 -6.64 -11.56
CA LEU A 33 -7.97 -7.36 -10.61
C LEU A 33 -8.32 -6.53 -9.37
N LEU A 34 -7.44 -5.62 -8.98
CA LEU A 34 -7.58 -4.79 -7.77
C LEU A 34 -8.19 -3.42 -8.08
N ARG A 35 -8.14 -2.99 -9.34
CA ARG A 35 -8.67 -1.72 -9.80
C ARG A 35 -10.19 -1.64 -9.60
N GLU A 36 -10.66 -0.51 -9.08
CA GLU A 36 -12.08 -0.14 -9.07
C GLU A 36 -12.38 0.90 -10.17
N GLU A 37 -13.57 0.80 -10.76
CA GLU A 37 -14.09 1.76 -11.76
C GLU A 37 -13.11 2.06 -12.93
N ASP A 38 -12.87 3.33 -13.23
CA ASP A 38 -12.01 3.88 -14.29
C ASP A 38 -10.64 4.34 -13.76
N GLU A 39 -10.20 3.82 -12.62
CA GLU A 39 -8.94 4.21 -11.99
C GLU A 39 -7.70 3.86 -12.87
N SER A 40 -6.63 4.65 -12.77
CA SER A 40 -5.40 4.35 -13.53
C SER A 40 -4.61 3.24 -12.83
N ARG A 41 -3.87 2.43 -13.60
CA ARG A 41 -3.03 1.37 -13.01
C ARG A 41 -1.98 1.93 -12.05
N GLU A 42 -1.45 3.11 -12.37
CA GLU A 42 -0.49 3.85 -11.55
C GLU A 42 -1.10 4.28 -10.22
N THR A 43 -2.37 4.71 -10.21
CA THR A 43 -3.08 5.02 -8.96
C THR A 43 -3.19 3.79 -8.09
N VAL A 44 -3.63 2.65 -8.64
CA VAL A 44 -3.72 1.37 -7.89
C VAL A 44 -2.37 0.95 -7.31
N VAL A 45 -1.27 1.12 -8.05
CA VAL A 45 0.08 0.83 -7.54
C VAL A 45 0.43 1.73 -6.36
N GLY A 46 0.15 3.04 -6.46
CA GLY A 46 0.37 3.98 -5.38
C GLY A 46 -0.48 3.70 -4.14
N ASP A 47 -1.74 3.32 -4.35
CA ASP A 47 -2.68 2.94 -3.30
C ASP A 47 -2.20 1.69 -2.57
N MET A 48 -1.71 0.71 -3.33
CA MET A 48 -1.18 -0.52 -2.76
C MET A 48 0.11 -0.33 -1.96
N ALA A 49 0.96 0.62 -2.38
CA ALA A 49 2.10 1.02 -1.58
C ALA A 49 1.63 1.60 -0.23
N LEU A 50 0.68 2.54 -0.25
CA LEU A 50 0.18 3.16 0.98
C LEU A 50 -0.50 2.14 1.90
N VAL A 51 -1.39 1.30 1.38
CA VAL A 51 -2.06 0.21 2.10
C VAL A 51 -1.03 -0.70 2.79
N SER A 52 0.07 -1.03 2.11
CA SER A 52 1.12 -1.88 2.67
C SER A 52 1.90 -1.18 3.78
N PHE A 53 2.26 0.10 3.61
CA PHE A 53 2.98 0.87 4.62
C PHE A 53 2.13 1.10 5.88
N VAL A 54 0.84 1.41 5.75
CA VAL A 54 -0.05 1.58 6.91
C VAL A 54 -0.22 0.27 7.67
N GLN A 55 -0.42 -0.86 6.98
CA GLN A 55 -0.47 -2.17 7.64
C GLN A 55 0.81 -2.48 8.42
N GLN A 56 1.97 -2.15 7.86
CA GLN A 56 3.24 -2.40 8.53
C GLN A 56 3.45 -1.48 9.75
N ALA A 57 3.04 -0.21 9.67
CA ALA A 57 3.06 0.71 10.81
C ALA A 57 2.09 0.26 11.92
N HIS A 58 0.87 -0.14 11.55
CA HIS A 58 -0.11 -0.70 12.47
C HIS A 58 0.41 -1.94 13.19
N ALA A 59 1.05 -2.85 12.44
CA ALA A 59 1.69 -4.03 13.02
C ALA A 59 2.79 -3.65 14.03
N ALA A 60 3.59 -2.63 13.73
CA ALA A 60 4.65 -2.16 14.63
C ALA A 60 4.10 -1.59 15.96
N VAL A 61 2.94 -0.92 15.93
CA VAL A 61 2.30 -0.37 17.14
C VAL A 61 1.58 -1.46 17.95
N HIS A 62 0.79 -2.31 17.29
CA HIS A 62 -0.16 -3.19 18.00
C HIS A 62 0.31 -4.63 18.18
N HIS A 63 1.33 -5.07 17.45
CA HIS A 63 1.84 -6.45 17.54
C HIS A 63 3.24 -6.54 18.16
N THR A 64 3.75 -5.44 18.74
CA THR A 64 4.97 -5.45 19.54
C THR A 64 4.67 -5.86 20.99
N GLN A 65 5.62 -6.54 21.63
CA GLN A 65 5.49 -6.90 23.05
C GLN A 65 5.90 -5.71 23.91
N GLY A 66 4.94 -5.06 24.55
CA GLY A 66 5.18 -3.94 25.46
C GLY A 66 4.41 -2.69 25.04
N GLU A 67 4.74 -1.56 25.66
CA GLU A 67 4.20 -0.26 25.29
C GLU A 67 4.98 0.26 24.06
N PRO A 68 4.29 0.63 22.98
CA PRO A 68 4.96 1.12 21.77
C PRO A 68 5.61 2.48 22.01
N ASP A 69 6.68 2.74 21.27
CA ASP A 69 7.37 4.03 21.29
C ASP A 69 6.44 5.15 20.77
N GLU A 70 6.42 6.31 21.44
CA GLU A 70 5.53 7.43 21.10
C GLU A 70 5.76 7.97 19.68
N GLU A 71 6.99 7.90 19.16
CA GLU A 71 7.30 8.31 17.78
C GLU A 71 6.68 7.32 16.78
N VAL A 72 6.75 6.02 17.08
CA VAL A 72 6.16 4.97 16.23
C VAL A 72 4.63 5.07 16.20
N VAL A 73 4.01 5.41 17.33
CA VAL A 73 2.57 5.70 17.40
C VAL A 73 2.22 6.89 16.52
N ALA A 74 2.94 8.01 16.62
CA ALA A 74 2.66 9.20 15.81
C ALA A 74 2.85 8.94 14.30
N ILE A 75 3.80 8.09 13.91
CA ILE A 75 4.00 7.67 12.52
C ILE A 75 2.81 6.86 12.01
N GLU A 76 2.30 5.91 12.80
CA GLU A 76 1.12 5.10 12.44
C GLU A 76 -0.13 5.95 12.28
N GLU A 77 -0.37 6.86 13.23
CA GLU A 77 -1.51 7.80 13.17
C GLU A 77 -1.43 8.64 11.89
N LYS A 78 -0.25 9.20 11.57
CA LYS A 78 -0.09 10.00 10.37
C LYS A 78 -0.27 9.18 9.08
N ALA A 79 0.22 7.95 9.07
CA ALA A 79 0.09 7.06 7.92
C ALA A 79 -1.38 6.68 7.67
N ARG A 80 -2.15 6.41 8.74
CA ARG A 80 -3.60 6.25 8.67
C ARG A 80 -4.29 7.48 8.13
N ASP A 81 -4.01 8.68 8.64
CA ASP A 81 -4.64 9.91 8.15
C ASP A 81 -4.46 10.07 6.63
N LEU A 82 -3.25 9.82 6.12
CA LEU A 82 -2.95 9.89 4.69
C LEU A 82 -3.68 8.81 3.88
N PHE A 83 -3.83 7.62 4.44
CA PHE A 83 -4.62 6.54 3.85
C PHE A 83 -6.09 6.93 3.72
N GLU A 84 -6.69 7.46 4.78
CA GLU A 84 -8.10 7.84 4.78
C GLU A 84 -8.36 9.01 3.81
N GLU A 85 -7.44 9.98 3.75
CA GLU A 85 -7.51 11.08 2.79
C GLU A 85 -7.43 10.58 1.34
N ARG A 86 -6.56 9.60 1.06
CA ARG A 86 -6.32 9.10 -0.30
C ARG A 86 -7.42 8.17 -0.80
N LEU A 87 -7.84 7.22 0.04
CA LEU A 87 -8.77 6.15 -0.35
C LEU A 87 -10.23 6.46 -0.01
N GLY A 88 -10.49 7.49 0.81
CA GLY A 88 -11.85 7.87 1.20
C GLY A 88 -12.56 6.88 2.13
N ILE A 89 -11.84 5.91 2.67
CA ILE A 89 -12.32 4.90 3.63
C ILE A 89 -11.37 4.82 4.82
N THR A 90 -11.87 4.41 5.98
CA THR A 90 -11.02 4.21 7.16
C THR A 90 -10.15 2.96 7.01
N PHE A 91 -9.01 2.95 7.69
CA PHE A 91 -8.14 1.76 7.70
C PHE A 91 -8.86 0.51 8.25
N GLU A 92 -9.75 0.68 9.24
CA GLU A 92 -10.57 -0.43 9.76
C GLU A 92 -11.55 -0.97 8.71
N GLN A 93 -12.13 -0.09 7.89
CA GLN A 93 -13.04 -0.48 6.82
C GLN A 93 -12.31 -1.30 5.74
N ALA A 94 -11.10 -0.88 5.37
CA ALA A 94 -10.32 -1.54 4.33
C ALA A 94 -9.75 -2.91 4.74
N THR A 95 -9.34 -3.05 6.00
CA THR A 95 -8.75 -4.30 6.51
C THR A 95 -9.80 -5.29 7.04
N GLY A 96 -11.05 -4.88 7.18
CA GLY A 96 -12.09 -5.69 7.83
C GLY A 96 -11.84 -5.86 9.34
N HIS A 97 -10.86 -5.15 9.92
CA HIS A 97 -10.61 -5.13 11.35
C HIS A 97 -11.63 -4.21 12.03
N SER A 98 -12.84 -4.71 12.26
CA SER A 98 -13.65 -4.23 13.39
C SER A 98 -13.04 -4.81 14.67
N HIS A 99 -12.21 -4.04 15.37
CA HIS A 99 -11.85 -4.34 16.75
C HIS A 99 -13.01 -4.03 17.70
#